data_AF-A0A963MFQ8-F1
#
_entry.id   AF-A0A963MFQ8-F1
#
_cell.length_a   1.000
_cell.length_b   1.000
_cell.length_c   1.000
_cell.angle_alpha   90.00
_cell.angle_beta   90.00
_cell.angle_gamma   90.00
#
_symmetry.space_group_name_H-M   'P 1'
#
loop_
_entity.id
_entity.type
_entity.pdbx_description
1 polymer ?
#
loop_
_entity_poly.entity_id
_entity_poly.type
_entity_poly.pdbx_seq_one_letter_code
_entity_poly.pdbx_strand_id
1 'polypeptide(L)' 'MFHLQQVRAQISQPEHSESGKVFRDLLSALEGGSSFDLSRLDGLSYKEFDTAVECIREWRSLRYIQADDPVYSFPLHG' A
#
# COMPACT_ATOMS: atom_id res chain seq x y z
N MET A 1 8.73 -1.62 -8.05
CA MET A 1 9.09 -2.56 -6.97
C MET A 1 9.91 -1.86 -5.89
N PHE A 2 9.55 -0.64 -5.49
CA PHE A 2 10.29 0.09 -4.45
C PHE A 2 9.37 0.95 -3.57
N HIS A 3 8.17 1.29 -4.02
CA HIS A 3 7.29 2.20 -3.28
C HIS A 3 6.62 1.50 -2.10
N LEU A 4 6.28 0.21 -2.20
CA LEU A 4 5.76 -0.57 -1.07
C LEU A 4 6.75 -0.68 0.09
N GLN A 5 8.03 -0.94 -0.22
CA GLN A 5 9.08 -0.98 0.81
C GLN A 5 9.39 0.40 1.38
N GLN A 6 9.33 1.45 0.55
CA GLN A 6 9.53 2.83 0.99
C GLN A 6 8.40 3.30 1.93
N VAL A 7 7.14 2.99 1.62
CA VAL A 7 6.00 3.31 2.50
C VAL A 7 6.10 2.52 3.80
N ARG A 8 6.46 1.23 3.75
CA ARG A 8 6.70 0.43 4.96
C ARG A 8 7.82 1.03 5.82
N ALA A 9 8.92 1.47 5.21
CA ALA A 9 10.02 2.12 5.91
C ALA A 9 9.61 3.48 6.51
N GLN A 10 8.76 4.26 5.82
CA GLN A 10 8.19 5.50 6.35
C GLN A 10 7.27 5.25 7.56
N ILE A 11 6.46 4.18 7.54
CA ILE A 11 5.58 3.83 8.67
C ILE A 11 6.38 3.38 9.90
N SER A 12 7.58 2.83 9.71
CA SER A 12 8.48 2.41 10.79
C SER A 12 9.25 3.56 11.45
N GLN A 13 9.26 4.76 10.86
CA GLN A 13 9.84 5.94 11.52
C GLN A 13 8.79 6.57 12.45
N PRO A 14 9.09 6.75 13.76
CA PRO A 14 8.11 7.07 14.78
C PRO A 14 7.68 8.54 14.81
N GLU A 15 7.81 9.25 13.69
CA GLU A 15 7.19 10.56 13.55
C GLU A 15 5.68 10.37 13.44
N HIS A 16 4.94 10.89 14.43
CA HIS A 16 3.48 10.88 14.51
C HIS A 16 2.84 11.81 13.46
N SER A 17 3.27 11.71 12.20
CA SER A 17 2.64 12.42 11.10
C SER A 17 1.31 11.77 10.77
N GLU A 18 0.28 12.59 10.58
CA GLU A 18 -1.04 12.14 10.12
C GLU A 18 -0.93 11.35 8.81
N SER A 19 0.05 11.67 7.96
CA SER A 19 0.36 10.93 6.74
C SER A 19 0.78 9.47 6.99
N GLY A 20 1.58 9.21 8.03
CA GLY A 20 1.98 7.85 8.40
C GLY A 20 0.79 6.96 8.79
N LYS A 21 -0.25 7.54 9.42
CA LYS A 21 -1.50 6.83 9.73
C LYS A 21 -2.29 6.50 8.46
N VAL A 22 -2.42 7.47 7.54
CA VAL A 22 -3.11 7.27 6.26
C VAL A 22 -2.43 6.17 5.43
N PHE A 23 -1.10 6.17 5.35
CA PHE A 23 -0.35 5.13 4.64
C PHE A 23 -0.50 3.74 5.26
N ARG A 24 -0.51 3.65 6.60
CA ARG A 24 -0.71 2.39 7.30
C ARG A 24 -2.08 1.80 7.01
N ASP A 25 -3.12 2.63 7.11
CA ASP A 25 -4.50 2.21 6.84
C ASP A 25 -4.68 1.79 5.38
N LEU A 26 -4.05 2.51 4.44
CA LEU A 26 -4.04 2.14 3.03
C LEU A 26 -3.41 0.76 2.81
N LEU A 27 -2.22 0.53 3.37
CA LEU A 27 -1.52 -0.76 3.29
C LEU A 27 -2.34 -1.89 3.89
N SER A 28 -2.90 -1.70 5.09
CA SER A 28 -3.75 -2.70 5.73
C SER A 28 -5.01 -3.01 4.92
N ALA A 29 -5.63 -2.00 4.29
CA ALA A 29 -6.77 -2.21 3.42
C ALA A 29 -6.40 -2.99 2.15
N LEU A 30 -5.27 -2.65 1.52
CA LEU A 30 -4.75 -3.37 0.35
C LEU A 30 -4.42 -4.83 0.69
N GLU A 31 -3.70 -5.08 1.77
CA GLU A 31 -3.31 -6.44 2.19
C GLU A 31 -4.50 -7.27 2.67
N GLY A 32 -5.42 -6.65 3.41
CA GLY A 32 -6.63 -7.31 3.94
C GLY A 32 -7.76 -7.46 2.92
N GLY A 33 -7.66 -6.82 1.75
CA GLY A 33 -8.75 -6.78 0.77
C GLY A 33 -9.97 -5.97 1.21
N SER A 34 -9.78 -5.02 2.13
CA SER A 34 -10.83 -4.16 2.67
C SER A 34 -10.94 -2.86 1.89
N SER A 35 -12.09 -2.19 2.01
CA SER A 35 -12.30 -0.85 1.45
C SER A 35 -11.46 0.22 2.16
N PHE A 36 -10.93 1.16 1.38
CA PHE A 36 -10.20 2.34 1.86
C PHE A 36 -10.89 3.63 1.37
N ASP A 37 -10.99 4.63 2.25
CA ASP A 37 -11.56 5.93 1.91
C ASP A 37 -10.52 6.83 1.24
N LEU A 38 -10.68 7.07 -0.07
CA LEU A 38 -9.76 7.86 -0.89
C LEU A 38 -9.70 9.33 -0.47
N SER A 39 -10.74 9.90 0.15
CA SER A 39 -10.73 11.29 0.60
C SER A 39 -9.64 11.57 1.63
N ARG A 40 -9.18 10.52 2.33
CA ARG A 40 -8.06 10.61 3.28
C ARG A 40 -6.72 10.93 2.61
N LEU A 41 -6.60 10.69 1.30
CA LEU A 41 -5.40 11.06 0.54
C LEU A 41 -5.33 12.57 0.28
N ASP A 42 -6.46 13.29 0.28
CA ASP A 42 -6.49 14.74 0.03
C ASP A 42 -5.79 15.54 1.14
N GLY A 43 -5.67 14.96 2.33
CA GLY A 43 -4.92 15.54 3.46
C GLY A 43 -3.39 15.38 3.34
N LEU A 44 -2.90 14.63 2.36
CA LEU A 44 -1.48 14.40 2.15
C LEU A 44 -0.84 15.53 1.32
N SER A 45 0.46 15.75 1.51
CA SER A 45 1.21 16.58 0.54
C SER A 45 1.21 15.91 -0.84
N TYR A 46 1.39 16.69 -1.91
CA TYR A 46 1.42 16.15 -3.28
C TYR A 46 2.42 14.99 -3.45
N LYS A 47 3.59 15.08 -2.80
CA LYS A 47 4.61 14.03 -2.84
C LYS A 47 4.15 12.74 -2.15
N GLU A 48 3.45 12.87 -1.03
CA GLU A 48 2.91 11.73 -0.28
C GLU A 48 1.71 11.12 -1.03
N PHE A 49 0.85 11.95 -1.61
CA PHE A 49 -0.24 11.51 -2.46
C PHE A 49 0.28 10.69 -3.65
N ASP A 50 1.28 11.20 -4.37
CA ASP A 50 1.91 10.51 -5.50
C ASP A 50 2.48 9.14 -5.07
N THR A 51 3.14 9.10 -3.90
CA THR A 51 3.63 7.85 -3.30
C THR A 51 2.49 6.87 -3.00
N ALA A 52 1.34 7.34 -2.50
CA ALA A 52 0.18 6.49 -2.22
C ALA A 52 -0.38 5.87 -3.50
N VAL A 53 -0.50 6.66 -4.57
CA VAL A 53 -0.99 6.20 -5.87
C VAL A 53 -0.06 5.15 -6.48
N GLU A 54 1.25 5.39 -6.47
CA GLU A 54 2.23 4.42 -6.95
C GLU A 54 2.21 3.13 -6.13
N CYS A 55 1.97 3.21 -4.82
CA CYS A 55 1.80 2.04 -3.96
C CYS A 55 0.58 1.18 -4.37
N ILE A 56 -0.57 1.82 -4.63
CA ILE A 56 -1.78 1.14 -5.12
C ILE A 56 -1.53 0.48 -6.48
N ARG A 57 -0.84 1.19 -7.39
CA ARG A 57 -0.49 0.69 -8.72
C ARG A 57 0.44 -0.53 -8.63
N GLU A 58 1.45 -0.47 -7.78
CA GLU A 58 2.39 -1.56 -7.55
C GLU A 58 1.67 -2.79 -6.96
N TRP A 59 0.83 -2.60 -5.94
CA TRP A 59 0.03 -3.67 -5.34
C TRP A 59 -0.88 -4.36 -6.37
N ARG A 60 -1.58 -3.58 -7.21
CA ARG A 60 -2.46 -4.13 -8.25
C ARG A 60 -1.67 -4.91 -9.31
N SER A 61 -0.48 -4.42 -9.66
CA SER A 61 0.40 -5.09 -10.62
C SER A 61 0.91 -6.42 -10.09
N LEU A 62 1.30 -6.50 -8.81
CA LEU A 62 1.69 -7.74 -8.15
C LEU A 62 0.56 -8.78 -8.18
N ARG A 63 -0.68 -8.34 -7.91
CA ARG A 63 -1.85 -9.23 -7.93
C ARG A 63 -2.22 -9.68 -9.34
N TYR A 64 -2.02 -8.84 -10.35
CA TYR A 64 -2.20 -9.22 -11.75
C TYR A 64 -1.19 -10.28 -12.19
N ILE A 65 0.09 -10.10 -11.84
CA ILE A 65 1.15 -11.09 -12.12
C ILE A 65 0.85 -12.43 -11.44
N GLN A 66 0.39 -12.42 -10.18
CA GLN A 66 0.00 -13.64 -9.47
C GLN A 66 -1.24 -14.33 -10.06
N ALA A 67 -2.14 -13.59 -10.70
CA ALA A 67 -3.34 -14.16 -11.31
C ALA A 67 -3.05 -14.79 -12.69
N ASP A 68 -2.01 -14.32 -13.40
CA ASP A 68 -1.62 -14.82 -14.71
C ASP A 68 -0.65 -16.03 -14.64
N ASP A 69 -0.03 -16.26 -13.47
CA ASP A 69 0.93 -17.34 -13.24
C ASP A 69 0.36 -18.45 -12.32
N PRO A 70 -0.10 -19.60 -12.86
CA PRO A 70 -0.64 -20.70 -12.06
C PRO A 70 0.39 -21.40 -11.15
N VAL A 71 1.69 -21.04 -11.24
CA VAL A 71 2.77 -21.64 -10.44
C VAL A 71 3.01 -20.89 -9.13
N TYR A 72 2.53 -19.64 -8.99
CA TYR A 72 2.74 -18.80 -7.80
C TYR A 72 1.51 -18.76 -6.85
N SER A 73 0.94 -19.93 -6.54
CA SER A 73 0.06 -20.06 -5.36
C SER A 73 0.92 -20.12 -4.09
N PHE A 74 1.31 -18.96 -3.55
CA PHE A 74 1.86 -18.90 -2.19
C PHE A 74 0.72 -19.16 -1.18
N PRO A 75 0.87 -20.11 -0.24
CA PRO A 75 -0.17 -20.38 0.74
C PRO A 75 -0.12 -19.30 1.81
N LEU A 76 -1.09 -18.40 1.81
CA LEU A 76 -1.38 -17.55 2.97
C LEU A 76 -2.50 -18.20 3.78
N HIS A 77 -2.24 -19.35 4.40
CA HIS A 77 -2.93 -19.84 5.60
C HIS A 77 -2.03 -20.87 6.30
N GLY A 78 -1.59 -20.50 7.50
CA GLY A 78 -0.95 -21.33 8.52
C GLY A 78 -1.11 -20.62 9.85
#